data_AF-A0A3D5BUP2-F1
#
_entry.id   AF-A0A3D5BUP2-F1
#
_cell.length_a   1.000
_cell.length_b   1.000
_cell.length_c   1.000
_cell.angle_alpha   90.00
_cell.angle_beta   90.00
_cell.angle_gamma   90.00
#
_symmetry.space_group_name_H-M   'P 1'
#
loop_
_entity.id
_entity.type
_entity.pdbx_description
1 polymer ?
#
loop_
_entity_poly.entity_id
_entity_poly.type
_entity_poly.pdbx_seq_one_letter_code
_entity_poly.pdbx_strand_id
1 'polypeptide(L)'
;KAAIRADGDRLAAEAGGTVEWSESLLDQVANLVETPRAMLGGFHEKFLELPAEVLLTSMETHQKSFGLRGADGKLLPYFLTAANIESREPALVRKGWERVLRARLEDARFFWEADCSATFEQWLDKLDKVIFIGPLGTMGDKTRRLEKLAASIAARIAPELSADMARAGRLSKADLVSEMVYEFDDLQGKMGGIYARMKGEGETVARALYEQYLPAGQDSPLPGNMAGVILSLADKLDNLAGCFGLGMMPTGAADPYALRRNALGVCRIVLEKGLTLDLADLLREAQAGYTGVEWKLEPAEALDKLMDFFGQRLRAYWNAQGVQTLVLEAAMAPGFADIFETWRRVEALADFSREADFEASVLTFKRAANIIRKQAGQELSGQIREDLLEGEAEKAFWTALQGVEPEWARLAEAGDYPKMLALLGVLRPVVDGFFDGVMVMCDDEALRTNRLNLLQRLVTTLGRVADFGKFQV
;
A
#
# COMPACT_ATOMS: atom_id res chain seq x y z
N LYS A 1 -22.05 12.67 -23.45
CA LYS A 1 -21.13 13.29 -22.47
C LYS A 1 -20.98 14.80 -22.66
N ALA A 2 -20.36 15.28 -23.76
CA ALA A 2 -20.11 16.71 -23.96
C ALA A 2 -21.37 17.59 -23.87
N ALA A 3 -22.48 17.16 -24.46
CA ALA A 3 -23.76 17.89 -24.37
C ALA A 3 -24.28 18.01 -22.92
N ILE A 4 -24.26 16.91 -22.15
CA ILE A 4 -24.68 16.89 -20.73
C ILE A 4 -23.81 17.84 -19.90
N ARG A 5 -22.49 17.83 -20.13
CA ARG A 5 -21.54 18.70 -19.44
C ARG A 5 -21.78 20.16 -19.76
N ALA A 6 -21.87 20.51 -21.05
CA ALA A 6 -22.09 21.89 -21.48
C ALA A 6 -23.43 22.45 -20.95
N ASP A 7 -24.52 21.69 -21.07
CA ASP A 7 -25.83 22.12 -20.57
C ASP A 7 -25.85 22.19 -19.04
N GLY A 8 -25.24 21.22 -18.37
CA GLY A 8 -25.12 21.16 -16.92
C GLY A 8 -24.34 22.33 -16.34
N ASP A 9 -23.17 22.64 -16.91
CA ASP A 9 -22.32 23.74 -16.48
C ASP A 9 -23.02 25.09 -16.66
N ARG A 10 -23.74 25.26 -17.78
CA ARG A 10 -24.56 26.46 -18.02
C ARG A 10 -25.66 26.60 -16.96
N LEU A 11 -26.43 25.54 -16.71
CA LEU A 11 -27.52 25.56 -15.72
C LEU A 11 -27.01 25.75 -14.28
N ALA A 12 -25.86 25.18 -13.95
CA ALA A 12 -25.23 25.36 -12.65
C ALA A 12 -24.75 26.80 -12.46
N ALA A 13 -24.13 27.40 -13.48
CA ALA A 13 -23.71 28.80 -13.46
C ALA A 13 -24.90 29.75 -13.26
N GLU A 14 -26.03 29.49 -13.93
CA GLU A 14 -27.30 30.22 -13.74
C GLU A 14 -27.82 30.10 -12.30
N ALA A 15 -27.57 28.97 -11.63
CA ALA A 15 -27.92 28.72 -10.23
C ALA A 15 -26.87 29.20 -9.22
N GLY A 16 -25.78 29.83 -9.67
CA GLY A 16 -24.71 30.35 -8.82
C GLY A 16 -23.72 29.29 -8.31
N GLY A 17 -23.57 28.17 -9.02
CA GLY A 17 -22.68 27.08 -8.63
C GLY A 17 -22.02 26.35 -9.80
N THR A 18 -21.33 25.27 -9.47
CA THR A 18 -20.67 24.34 -10.41
C THR A 18 -21.12 22.92 -10.12
N VAL A 19 -21.30 22.12 -11.16
CA VAL A 19 -21.67 20.70 -11.02
C VAL A 19 -20.47 19.92 -10.47
N GLU A 20 -20.72 19.05 -9.49
CA GLU A 20 -19.73 18.09 -9.00
C GLU A 20 -19.69 16.89 -9.94
N TRP A 21 -18.89 17.02 -11.00
CA TRP A 21 -18.76 15.96 -12.00
C TRP A 21 -17.96 14.77 -11.47
N SER A 22 -18.61 13.61 -11.46
CA SER A 22 -17.95 12.31 -11.42
C SER A 22 -17.87 11.76 -12.85
N GLU A 23 -16.66 11.49 -13.36
CA GLU A 23 -16.48 10.97 -14.72
C GLU A 23 -17.14 9.59 -14.89
N SER A 24 -17.05 8.71 -13.88
CA SER A 24 -17.72 7.41 -13.92
C SER A 24 -19.24 7.54 -13.98
N LEU A 25 -19.82 8.48 -13.22
CA LEU A 25 -21.25 8.73 -13.25
C LEU A 25 -21.67 9.39 -14.56
N LEU A 26 -20.90 10.36 -15.07
CA LEU A 26 -21.15 10.99 -16.37
C LEU A 26 -21.11 9.96 -17.51
N ASP A 27 -20.19 9.00 -17.43
CA ASP A 27 -20.11 7.88 -18.35
C ASP A 27 -21.33 6.99 -18.29
N GLN A 28 -21.77 6.65 -17.07
CA GLN A 28 -22.99 5.87 -16.86
C GLN A 28 -24.21 6.61 -17.42
N VAL A 29 -24.41 7.88 -17.05
CA VAL A 29 -25.54 8.69 -17.51
C VAL A 29 -25.54 8.85 -19.02
N ALA A 30 -24.38 9.10 -19.63
CA ALA A 30 -24.28 9.24 -21.08
C ALA A 30 -24.63 7.95 -21.84
N ASN A 31 -24.43 6.77 -21.23
CA ASN A 31 -24.84 5.49 -21.81
C ASN A 31 -26.32 5.15 -21.55
N LEU A 32 -27.01 5.90 -20.69
CA LEU A 32 -28.43 5.75 -20.41
C LEU A 32 -29.33 6.62 -21.30
N VAL A 33 -28.76 7.65 -21.93
CA VAL A 33 -29.52 8.67 -22.69
C VAL A 33 -28.98 8.84 -24.10
N GLU A 34 -29.85 8.72 -25.09
CA GLU A 34 -29.55 8.91 -26.51
C GLU A 34 -29.65 10.39 -26.91
N THR A 35 -30.66 11.09 -26.37
CA THR A 35 -30.89 12.52 -26.62
C THR A 35 -30.93 13.26 -25.27
N PRO A 36 -29.76 13.56 -24.68
CA PRO A 36 -29.70 14.17 -23.36
C PRO A 36 -30.33 15.57 -23.34
N ARG A 37 -31.15 15.82 -22.31
CA ARG A 37 -31.60 17.14 -21.89
C ARG A 37 -31.28 17.31 -20.41
N ALA A 38 -30.28 18.12 -20.10
CA ALA A 38 -29.93 18.41 -18.72
C ALA A 38 -31.04 19.25 -18.06
N MET A 39 -31.37 18.93 -16.81
CA MET A 39 -32.38 19.62 -16.04
C MET A 39 -31.90 19.85 -14.63
N LEU A 40 -32.11 21.07 -14.15
CA LEU A 40 -31.89 21.41 -12.75
C LEU A 40 -33.18 21.15 -11.96
N GLY A 41 -33.06 20.41 -10.86
CA GLY A 41 -34.10 20.22 -9.86
C GLY A 41 -33.65 20.76 -8.50
N GLY A 42 -34.62 21.11 -7.66
CA GLY A 42 -34.36 21.60 -6.31
C GLY A 42 -34.82 20.63 -5.22
N PHE A 43 -34.18 20.67 -4.07
CA PHE A 43 -34.66 20.03 -2.84
C PHE A 43 -34.72 21.03 -1.69
N HIS A 44 -35.36 20.65 -0.59
CA HIS A 44 -35.54 21.55 0.54
C HIS A 44 -34.21 21.74 1.30
N GLU A 45 -33.84 22.99 1.62
CA GLU A 45 -32.56 23.33 2.28
C GLU A 45 -32.30 22.57 3.59
N LYS A 46 -33.36 22.15 4.30
CA LYS A 46 -33.24 21.29 5.49
C LYS A 46 -32.33 20.07 5.28
N PHE A 47 -32.30 19.49 4.07
CA PHE A 47 -31.47 18.31 3.81
C PHE A 47 -29.97 18.64 3.78
N LEU A 48 -29.58 19.92 3.72
CA LEU A 48 -28.18 20.35 3.86
C LEU A 48 -27.63 20.14 5.28
N GLU A 49 -28.47 19.72 6.25
CA GLU A 49 -28.01 19.23 7.56
C GLU A 49 -27.32 17.86 7.47
N LEU A 50 -27.62 17.09 6.42
CA LEU A 50 -26.96 15.82 6.15
C LEU A 50 -25.52 16.05 5.69
N PRO A 51 -24.58 15.14 6.01
CA PRO A 51 -23.25 15.18 5.43
C PRO A 51 -23.30 15.18 3.90
N ALA A 52 -22.35 15.90 3.30
CA ALA A 52 -22.28 16.06 1.85
C ALA A 52 -22.15 14.70 1.13
N GLU A 53 -21.41 13.77 1.73
CA GLU A 53 -21.23 12.41 1.25
C GLU A 53 -22.57 11.66 1.13
N VAL A 54 -23.45 11.78 2.14
CA VAL A 54 -24.78 11.15 2.13
C VAL A 54 -25.64 11.73 1.02
N LEU A 55 -25.64 13.05 0.87
CA LEU A 55 -26.40 13.74 -0.18
C LEU A 55 -25.96 13.32 -1.57
N LEU A 56 -24.64 13.35 -1.82
CA LEU A 56 -24.06 12.99 -3.11
C LEU A 56 -24.29 11.52 -3.46
N THR A 57 -24.03 10.61 -2.52
CA THR A 57 -24.29 9.17 -2.72
C THR A 57 -25.77 8.89 -2.96
N SER A 58 -26.68 9.56 -2.24
CA SER A 58 -28.13 9.42 -2.48
C SER A 58 -28.55 9.88 -3.88
N MET A 59 -27.97 10.99 -4.36
CA MET A 59 -28.22 11.52 -5.71
C MET A 59 -27.65 10.59 -6.79
N GLU A 60 -26.43 10.10 -6.61
CA GLU A 60 -25.72 9.25 -7.57
C GLU A 60 -26.34 7.85 -7.67
N THR A 61 -26.56 7.17 -6.55
CA THR A 61 -26.99 5.76 -6.54
C THR A 61 -28.44 5.62 -6.95
N HIS A 62 -29.35 6.45 -6.43
CA HIS A 62 -30.78 6.28 -6.66
C HIS A 62 -31.32 6.98 -7.90
N GLN A 63 -30.70 8.08 -8.33
CA GLN A 63 -31.23 8.91 -9.43
C GLN A 63 -30.21 9.30 -10.49
N LYS A 64 -28.97 8.79 -10.43
CA LYS A 64 -27.95 9.09 -11.43
C LYS A 64 -27.81 10.58 -11.67
N SER A 65 -27.87 11.34 -10.57
CA SER A 65 -27.90 12.79 -10.53
C SER A 65 -26.60 13.34 -9.98
N PHE A 66 -26.29 14.58 -10.33
CA PHE A 66 -25.08 15.27 -9.86
C PHE A 66 -25.44 16.37 -8.86
N GLY A 67 -24.67 16.48 -7.78
CA GLY A 67 -24.78 17.61 -6.86
C GLY A 67 -24.19 18.89 -7.45
N LEU A 68 -24.59 20.03 -6.88
CA LEU A 68 -24.00 21.33 -7.21
C LEU A 68 -23.29 21.91 -6.00
N ARG A 69 -22.13 22.53 -6.21
CA ARG A 69 -21.41 23.31 -5.20
C ARG A 69 -21.47 24.79 -5.49
N GLY A 70 -21.65 25.60 -4.45
CA GLY A 70 -21.53 27.05 -4.52
C GLY A 70 -20.08 27.49 -4.57
N ALA A 71 -19.86 28.79 -4.77
CA ALA A 71 -18.53 29.40 -4.76
C ALA A 71 -17.79 29.26 -3.41
N ASP A 72 -18.52 28.99 -2.32
CA ASP A 72 -17.99 28.71 -0.98
C ASP A 72 -17.59 27.24 -0.77
N GLY A 73 -17.77 26.39 -1.78
CA GLY A 73 -17.50 24.95 -1.74
C GLY A 73 -18.59 24.11 -1.08
N LYS A 74 -19.65 24.72 -0.53
CA LYS A 74 -20.78 23.99 0.07
C LYS A 74 -21.75 23.50 -0.99
N LEU A 75 -22.46 22.41 -0.67
CA LEU A 75 -23.53 21.93 -1.54
C LEU A 75 -24.69 22.93 -1.56
N LEU A 76 -25.18 23.22 -2.77
CA LEU A 76 -26.41 23.96 -2.98
C LEU A 76 -27.60 23.01 -2.89
N PRO A 77 -28.81 23.51 -2.60
CA PRO A 77 -30.04 22.71 -2.55
C PRO A 77 -30.56 22.32 -3.95
N TYR A 78 -29.64 22.06 -4.88
CA TYR A 78 -29.90 21.75 -6.28
C TYR A 78 -29.19 20.47 -6.70
N PHE A 79 -29.78 19.80 -7.68
CA PHE A 79 -29.19 18.64 -8.34
C PHE A 79 -29.44 18.72 -9.84
N LEU A 80 -28.52 18.13 -10.60
CA LEU A 80 -28.60 18.04 -12.06
C LEU A 80 -28.97 16.62 -12.47
N THR A 81 -29.94 16.49 -13.36
CA THR A 81 -30.30 15.21 -14.01
C THR A 81 -30.24 15.34 -15.52
N ALA A 82 -30.15 14.21 -16.22
CA ALA A 82 -30.27 14.15 -17.67
C ALA A 82 -31.50 13.33 -18.05
N ALA A 83 -32.50 13.96 -18.67
CA ALA A 83 -33.61 13.23 -19.25
C ALA A 83 -33.28 12.78 -20.67
N ASN A 84 -33.85 11.64 -21.07
CA ASN A 84 -33.74 11.10 -22.43
C ASN A 84 -34.93 11.50 -23.33
N ILE A 85 -35.61 12.59 -23.01
CA ILE A 85 -36.80 13.04 -23.74
C ILE A 85 -36.85 14.55 -23.80
N GLU A 86 -37.26 15.07 -24.95
CA GLU A 86 -37.69 16.46 -25.10
C GLU A 86 -39.16 16.57 -24.70
N SER A 87 -39.40 16.83 -23.42
CA SER A 87 -40.76 16.93 -22.87
C SER A 87 -41.42 18.25 -23.24
N ARG A 88 -42.71 18.19 -23.57
CA ARG A 88 -43.57 19.39 -23.73
C ARG A 88 -43.88 20.06 -22.40
N GLU A 89 -43.71 19.34 -21.29
CA GLU A 89 -43.92 19.82 -19.93
C GLU A 89 -42.68 19.55 -19.05
N PRO A 90 -41.54 20.27 -19.26
CA PRO A 90 -40.32 20.05 -18.50
C PRO A 90 -40.49 20.24 -16.98
N ALA A 91 -41.39 21.12 -16.56
CA ALA A 91 -41.70 21.35 -15.16
C ALA A 91 -42.29 20.11 -14.46
N LEU A 92 -43.11 19.32 -15.16
CA LEU A 92 -43.67 18.09 -14.61
C LEU A 92 -42.60 17.01 -14.44
N VAL A 93 -41.69 16.91 -15.42
CA VAL A 93 -40.53 16.00 -15.35
C VAL A 93 -39.65 16.38 -14.15
N ARG A 94 -39.30 17.66 -14.00
CA ARG A 94 -38.55 18.18 -12.84
C ARG A 94 -39.22 17.80 -11.53
N LYS A 95 -40.52 18.08 -11.36
CA LYS A 95 -41.28 17.75 -10.15
C LYS A 95 -41.27 16.24 -9.85
N GLY A 96 -41.24 15.41 -10.89
CA GLY A 96 -41.08 13.96 -10.76
C GLY A 96 -39.76 13.58 -10.10
N TRP A 97 -38.63 14.08 -10.61
CA TRP A 97 -37.30 13.89 -10.04
C TRP A 97 -37.22 14.43 -8.60
N GLU A 98 -37.71 15.65 -8.36
CA GLU A 98 -37.69 16.27 -7.03
C GLU A 98 -38.49 15.44 -6.00
N ARG A 99 -39.61 14.84 -6.41
CA ARG A 99 -40.41 13.97 -5.53
C ARG A 99 -39.66 12.69 -5.16
N VAL A 100 -38.99 12.06 -6.11
CA VAL A 100 -38.21 10.83 -5.86
C VAL A 100 -37.02 11.14 -4.97
N LEU A 101 -36.31 12.25 -5.22
CA LEU A 101 -35.14 12.63 -4.40
C LEU A 101 -35.56 12.97 -2.98
N ARG A 102 -36.63 13.74 -2.83
CA ARG A 102 -37.15 14.08 -1.51
C ARG A 102 -37.42 12.84 -0.66
N ALA A 103 -38.08 11.82 -1.21
CA ALA A 103 -38.37 10.59 -0.46
C ALA A 103 -37.08 9.92 0.04
N ARG A 104 -36.07 9.79 -0.82
CA ARG A 104 -34.77 9.21 -0.45
C ARG A 104 -33.99 10.03 0.57
N LEU A 105 -34.06 11.36 0.46
CA LEU A 105 -33.41 12.25 1.42
C LEU A 105 -34.12 12.26 2.78
N GLU A 106 -35.44 12.05 2.85
CA GLU A 106 -36.13 11.86 4.13
C GLU A 106 -35.70 10.55 4.81
N ASP A 107 -35.57 9.47 4.04
CA ASP A 107 -35.06 8.18 4.56
C ASP A 107 -33.64 8.36 5.13
N ALA A 108 -32.73 8.98 4.35
CA ALA A 108 -31.37 9.27 4.79
C ALA A 108 -31.34 10.15 6.06
N ARG A 109 -32.21 11.17 6.14
CA ARG A 109 -32.35 12.04 7.30
C ARG A 109 -32.82 11.28 8.54
N PHE A 110 -33.75 10.34 8.38
CA PHE A 110 -34.20 9.47 9.47
C PHE A 110 -33.07 8.61 10.02
N PHE A 111 -32.25 7.99 9.14
CA PHE A 111 -31.08 7.21 9.57
C PHE A 111 -30.04 8.09 10.28
N TRP A 112 -29.79 9.29 9.75
CA TRP A 112 -28.88 10.26 10.35
C TRP A 112 -29.33 10.69 11.76
N GLU A 113 -30.61 11.00 11.96
CA GLU A 113 -31.16 11.36 13.27
C GLU A 113 -31.04 10.21 14.29
N ALA A 114 -31.27 8.97 13.85
CA ALA A 114 -31.10 7.78 14.67
C ALA A 114 -29.64 7.59 15.11
N ASP A 115 -28.70 7.70 14.17
CA ASP A 115 -27.26 7.54 14.43
C ASP A 115 -26.66 8.70 15.26
N CYS A 116 -27.20 9.91 15.11
CA CYS A 116 -26.85 11.06 15.95
C CYS A 116 -27.14 10.78 17.43
N SER A 117 -28.23 10.07 17.71
CA SER A 117 -28.68 9.74 19.08
C SER A 117 -27.95 8.54 19.69
N ALA A 118 -27.27 7.70 18.88
CA ALA A 118 -26.51 6.54 19.34
C ALA A 118 -25.15 6.95 19.96
N THR A 119 -24.48 6.05 20.68
CA THR A 119 -23.09 6.26 21.16
C THR A 119 -22.10 5.26 20.57
N PHE A 120 -20.80 5.57 20.61
CA PHE A 120 -19.79 4.62 20.16
C PHE A 120 -19.79 3.35 21.00
N GLU A 121 -20.04 3.43 22.31
CA GLU A 121 -20.14 2.26 23.18
C GLU A 121 -21.25 1.31 22.71
N GLN A 122 -22.42 1.84 22.35
CA GLN A 122 -23.51 1.03 21.80
C GLN A 122 -23.13 0.35 20.49
N TRP A 123 -22.39 1.04 19.61
CA TRP A 123 -21.90 0.44 18.36
C TRP A 123 -20.82 -0.61 18.60
N LEU A 124 -19.88 -0.37 19.53
CA LEU A 124 -18.86 -1.34 19.90
C LEU A 124 -19.48 -2.63 20.47
N ASP A 125 -20.51 -2.51 21.31
CA ASP A 125 -21.26 -3.66 21.85
C ASP A 125 -22.00 -4.44 20.75
N LYS A 126 -22.50 -3.74 19.72
CA LYS A 126 -23.10 -4.39 18.54
C LYS A 126 -22.04 -5.12 17.71
N LEU A 127 -20.83 -4.55 17.55
CA LEU A 127 -19.74 -5.18 16.80
C LEU A 127 -19.27 -6.51 17.38
N ASP A 128 -19.39 -6.70 18.70
CA ASP A 128 -19.12 -7.99 19.36
C ASP A 128 -20.08 -9.11 18.91
N LYS A 129 -21.14 -8.79 18.15
CA LYS A 129 -22.08 -9.77 17.58
C LYS A 129 -21.94 -9.92 16.07
N VAL A 130 -21.16 -9.05 15.41
CA VAL A 130 -20.96 -9.08 13.95
C VAL A 130 -19.81 -10.02 13.65
N ILE A 131 -20.08 -11.12 12.94
CA ILE A 131 -19.05 -12.08 12.54
C ILE A 131 -18.13 -11.41 11.51
N PHE A 132 -16.82 -11.50 11.72
CA PHE A 132 -15.83 -11.05 10.74
C PHE A 132 -15.53 -12.16 9.72
N ILE A 133 -14.76 -13.16 10.12
CA ILE A 133 -14.55 -14.44 9.42
C ILE A 133 -14.68 -15.49 10.50
N GLY A 134 -15.54 -16.50 10.34
CA GLY A 134 -15.98 -17.39 11.43
C GLY A 134 -14.89 -17.77 12.45
N PRO A 135 -13.77 -18.41 12.03
CA PRO A 135 -12.68 -18.78 12.95
C PRO A 135 -11.85 -17.61 13.50
N LEU A 136 -11.92 -16.42 12.90
CA LEU A 136 -11.21 -15.20 13.30
C LEU A 136 -11.99 -14.33 14.30
N GLY A 137 -13.20 -14.74 14.66
CA GLY A 137 -14.05 -14.06 15.63
C GLY A 137 -14.92 -12.95 15.04
N THR A 138 -15.14 -11.91 15.84
CA THR A 138 -16.09 -10.83 15.56
C THR A 138 -15.40 -9.57 15.05
N MET A 139 -16.17 -8.63 14.50
CA MET A 139 -15.67 -7.28 14.21
C MET A 139 -15.22 -6.58 15.49
N GLY A 140 -15.89 -6.83 16.62
CA GLY A 140 -15.44 -6.35 17.92
C GLY A 140 -14.03 -6.84 18.28
N ASP A 141 -13.74 -8.13 18.05
CA ASP A 141 -12.39 -8.69 18.25
C ASP A 141 -11.38 -8.04 17.32
N LYS A 142 -11.77 -7.81 16.06
CA LYS A 142 -10.96 -7.09 15.08
C LYS A 142 -10.58 -5.69 15.56
N THR A 143 -11.54 -4.88 16.02
CA THR A 143 -11.22 -3.52 16.53
C THR A 143 -10.24 -3.54 17.70
N ARG A 144 -10.32 -4.53 18.61
CA ARG A 144 -9.37 -4.71 19.72
C ARG A 144 -7.97 -5.07 19.25
N ARG A 145 -7.85 -5.84 18.16
CA ARG A 145 -6.55 -6.10 17.52
C ARG A 145 -6.02 -4.84 16.84
N LEU A 146 -6.87 -4.12 16.12
CA LEU A 146 -6.50 -2.88 15.43
C LEU A 146 -6.08 -1.78 16.40
N GLU A 147 -6.70 -1.66 17.57
CA GLU A 147 -6.26 -0.76 18.66
C GLU A 147 -4.78 -0.96 18.98
N LYS A 148 -4.36 -2.21 19.22
CA LYS A 148 -2.97 -2.54 19.57
C LYS A 148 -2.02 -2.35 18.38
N LEU A 149 -2.39 -2.87 17.22
CA LEU A 149 -1.56 -2.85 16.02
C LEU A 149 -1.35 -1.42 15.50
N ALA A 150 -2.40 -0.59 15.49
CA ALA A 150 -2.29 0.81 15.09
C ALA A 150 -1.41 1.61 16.06
N ALA A 151 -1.55 1.38 17.38
CA ALA A 151 -0.70 2.03 18.38
C ALA A 151 0.78 1.64 18.25
N SER A 152 1.07 0.37 17.94
CA SER A 152 2.43 -0.13 17.69
C SER A 152 3.04 0.42 16.41
N ILE A 153 2.29 0.42 15.30
CA ILE A 153 2.75 1.05 14.04
C ILE A 153 3.04 2.54 14.29
N ALA A 154 2.14 3.25 14.97
CA ALA A 154 2.36 4.65 15.35
C ALA A 154 3.63 4.81 16.19
N ALA A 155 3.87 3.97 17.19
CA ALA A 155 5.08 4.04 18.01
C ALA A 155 6.40 3.92 17.21
N ARG A 156 6.35 3.30 16.01
CA ARG A 156 7.51 3.16 15.12
C ARG A 156 7.72 4.37 14.19
N ILE A 157 6.63 4.99 13.69
CA ILE A 157 6.71 6.01 12.62
C ILE A 157 6.19 7.40 12.99
N ALA A 158 5.35 7.50 14.01
CA ALA A 158 4.76 8.74 14.52
C ALA A 158 4.39 8.57 16.01
N PRO A 159 5.38 8.48 16.93
CA PRO A 159 5.14 8.12 18.32
C PRO A 159 4.15 9.02 19.05
N GLU A 160 4.09 10.30 18.67
CA GLU A 160 3.16 11.30 19.19
C GLU A 160 1.69 10.96 18.91
N LEU A 161 1.40 10.14 17.90
CA LEU A 161 0.05 9.73 17.52
C LEU A 161 -0.38 8.41 18.20
N SER A 162 0.48 7.74 18.98
CA SER A 162 0.21 6.37 19.44
C SER A 162 -1.08 6.23 20.24
N ALA A 163 -1.38 7.17 21.15
CA ALA A 163 -2.62 7.16 21.92
C ALA A 163 -3.87 7.41 21.06
N ASP A 164 -3.80 8.38 20.15
CA ASP A 164 -4.87 8.67 19.19
C ASP A 164 -5.11 7.46 18.27
N MET A 165 -4.05 6.77 17.85
CA MET A 165 -4.15 5.60 16.98
C MET A 165 -4.70 4.38 17.69
N ALA A 166 -4.43 4.21 19.00
CA ALA A 166 -5.11 3.21 19.81
C ALA A 166 -6.63 3.47 19.81
N ARG A 167 -7.03 4.72 20.09
CA ARG A 167 -8.44 5.14 20.09
C ARG A 167 -9.08 4.93 18.71
N ALA A 168 -8.42 5.34 17.63
CA ALA A 168 -8.89 5.17 16.26
C ALA A 168 -9.01 3.69 15.88
N GLY A 169 -8.07 2.84 16.28
CA GLY A 169 -8.15 1.39 16.09
C GLY A 169 -9.35 0.78 16.82
N ARG A 170 -9.62 1.21 18.06
CA ARG A 170 -10.78 0.73 18.83
C ARG A 170 -12.11 1.17 18.22
N LEU A 171 -12.20 2.40 17.73
CA LEU A 171 -13.42 2.94 17.11
C LEU A 171 -13.57 2.55 15.63
N SER A 172 -12.55 1.93 15.04
CA SER A 172 -12.61 1.45 13.66
C SER A 172 -13.82 0.54 13.47
N LYS A 173 -14.43 0.55 12.29
CA LYS A 173 -15.60 -0.28 11.94
C LYS A 173 -16.88 -0.02 12.77
N ALA A 174 -16.88 0.87 13.77
CA ALA A 174 -18.06 1.14 14.59
C ALA A 174 -19.25 1.65 13.75
N ASP A 175 -18.97 2.34 12.65
CA ASP A 175 -19.98 2.80 11.72
C ASP A 175 -20.64 1.67 10.92
N LEU A 176 -20.06 0.47 10.81
CA LEU A 176 -20.68 -0.66 10.11
C LEU A 176 -22.04 -1.09 10.68
N VAL A 177 -22.31 -0.76 11.95
CA VAL A 177 -23.56 -1.09 12.66
C VAL A 177 -24.45 0.15 12.88
N SER A 178 -24.12 1.25 12.19
CA SER A 178 -24.97 2.44 12.08
C SER A 178 -26.06 2.21 11.05
N GLU A 179 -27.22 2.85 11.22
CA GLU A 179 -28.34 2.72 10.29
C GLU A 179 -27.96 3.32 8.92
N MET A 180 -27.18 4.40 8.91
CA MET A 180 -26.71 5.03 7.67
C MET A 180 -25.84 4.09 6.83
N VAL A 181 -24.86 3.42 7.43
CA VAL A 181 -23.97 2.51 6.67
C VAL A 181 -24.66 1.19 6.33
N TYR A 182 -25.67 0.79 7.11
CA TYR A 182 -26.50 -0.36 6.75
C TYR A 182 -27.27 -0.12 5.44
N GLU A 183 -27.81 1.09 5.22
CA GLU A 183 -28.46 1.46 3.96
C GLU A 183 -27.45 1.85 2.87
N PHE A 184 -26.35 2.51 3.24
CA PHE A 184 -25.34 3.04 2.32
C PHE A 184 -23.94 2.50 2.67
N ASP A 185 -23.68 1.25 2.29
CA ASP A 185 -22.42 0.54 2.57
C ASP A 185 -21.18 1.21 1.97
N ASP A 186 -21.32 1.94 0.87
CA ASP A 186 -20.28 2.78 0.25
C ASP A 186 -19.79 3.92 1.16
N LEU A 187 -20.55 4.28 2.19
CA LEU A 187 -20.20 5.36 3.13
C LEU A 187 -19.39 4.88 4.34
N GLN A 188 -19.09 3.58 4.42
CA GLN A 188 -18.24 3.03 5.48
C GLN A 188 -16.88 3.74 5.56
N GLY A 189 -16.37 3.89 6.77
CA GLY A 189 -15.19 4.70 7.10
C GLY A 189 -15.47 6.19 7.11
N LYS A 190 -16.04 6.73 6.01
CA LYS A 190 -16.36 8.16 5.90
C LYS A 190 -17.32 8.59 7.01
N MET A 191 -18.39 7.83 7.22
CA MET A 191 -19.34 8.07 8.30
C MET A 191 -18.71 7.88 9.67
N GLY A 192 -17.86 6.87 9.86
CA GLY A 192 -17.06 6.72 11.09
C GLY A 192 -16.28 7.98 11.45
N GLY A 193 -15.62 8.61 10.48
CA GLY A 193 -14.92 9.88 10.69
C GLY A 193 -15.84 11.07 10.97
N ILE A 194 -16.98 11.16 10.28
CA ILE A 194 -17.99 12.20 10.52
C ILE A 194 -18.59 12.08 11.93
N TYR A 195 -18.98 10.86 12.33
CA TYR A 195 -19.51 10.57 13.66
C TYR A 195 -18.49 10.83 14.76
N ALA A 196 -17.22 10.50 14.54
CA ALA A 196 -16.14 10.80 15.48
C ALA A 196 -16.05 12.30 15.77
N ARG A 197 -16.02 13.17 14.75
CA ARG A 197 -16.02 14.63 14.95
C ARG A 197 -17.25 15.11 15.70
N MET A 198 -18.42 14.63 15.28
CA MET A 198 -19.69 15.02 15.87
C MET A 198 -19.78 14.63 17.35
N LYS A 199 -19.23 13.47 17.73
CA LYS A 199 -19.25 12.95 19.10
C LYS A 199 -18.05 13.40 19.94
N GLY A 200 -17.25 14.36 19.45
CA GLY A 200 -16.19 15.03 20.21
C GLY A 200 -14.84 14.31 20.22
N GLU A 201 -14.62 13.31 19.37
CA GLU A 201 -13.29 12.72 19.18
C GLU A 201 -12.35 13.73 18.48
N GLY A 202 -11.05 13.61 18.74
CA GLY A 202 -10.04 14.47 18.13
C GLY A 202 -9.97 14.34 16.61
N GLU A 203 -9.52 15.40 15.92
CA GLU A 203 -9.44 15.42 14.45
C GLU A 203 -8.53 14.30 13.90
N THR A 204 -7.45 13.96 14.61
CA THR A 204 -6.57 12.82 14.29
C THR A 204 -7.36 11.51 14.18
N VAL A 205 -8.17 11.20 15.21
CA VAL A 205 -8.99 9.99 15.28
C VAL A 205 -10.04 9.99 14.18
N ALA A 206 -10.76 11.11 14.02
CA ALA A 206 -11.78 11.25 12.99
C ALA A 206 -11.21 11.07 11.57
N ARG A 207 -10.01 11.61 11.30
CA ARG A 207 -9.32 11.47 10.02
C ARG A 207 -8.84 10.04 9.77
N ALA A 208 -8.28 9.38 10.78
CA ALA A 208 -7.93 7.96 10.68
C ALA A 208 -9.15 7.13 10.25
N LEU A 209 -10.29 7.30 10.93
CA LEU A 209 -11.52 6.57 10.63
C LEU A 209 -12.04 6.87 9.22
N TYR A 210 -12.01 8.13 8.79
CA TYR A 210 -12.44 8.56 7.45
C TYR A 210 -11.63 7.90 6.33
N GLU A 211 -10.32 7.74 6.52
CA GLU A 211 -9.39 7.28 5.49
C GLU A 211 -9.00 5.79 5.63
N GLN A 212 -9.50 5.07 6.63
CA GLN A 212 -9.03 3.72 7.01
C GLN A 212 -9.06 2.69 5.85
N TYR A 213 -9.96 2.85 4.88
CA TYR A 213 -10.08 1.93 3.75
C TYR A 213 -9.14 2.28 2.59
N LEU A 214 -8.60 3.51 2.55
CA LEU A 214 -7.73 3.98 1.47
C LEU A 214 -6.32 3.36 1.55
N PRO A 215 -5.66 3.04 0.42
CA PRO A 215 -6.24 2.99 -0.90
C PRO A 215 -7.13 1.73 -1.05
N ALA A 216 -8.27 1.88 -1.72
CA ALA A 216 -9.22 0.80 -1.98
C ALA A 216 -8.84 -0.07 -3.21
N GLY A 217 -7.84 0.36 -3.98
CA GLY A 217 -7.40 -0.28 -5.22
C GLY A 217 -6.17 0.40 -5.84
N GLN A 218 -5.82 -0.02 -7.05
CA GLN A 218 -4.62 0.43 -7.76
C GLN A 218 -4.62 1.93 -8.07
N ASP A 219 -5.77 2.48 -8.50
CA ASP A 219 -5.90 3.90 -8.87
C ASP A 219 -6.54 4.74 -7.76
N SER A 220 -6.83 4.12 -6.61
CA SER A 220 -7.42 4.80 -5.46
C SER A 220 -6.40 5.73 -4.80
N PRO A 221 -6.82 6.91 -4.31
CA PRO A 221 -5.94 7.80 -3.57
C PRO A 221 -5.43 7.13 -2.29
N LEU A 222 -4.22 7.48 -1.88
CA LEU A 222 -3.69 7.09 -0.57
C LEU A 222 -4.34 7.93 0.53
N PRO A 223 -4.27 7.47 1.80
CA PRO A 223 -4.56 8.32 2.94
C PRO A 223 -3.75 9.63 2.86
N GLY A 224 -4.43 10.75 3.08
CA GLY A 224 -3.85 12.09 3.00
C GLY A 224 -2.97 12.40 4.20
N ASN A 225 -3.26 11.80 5.36
CA ASN A 225 -2.58 12.08 6.62
C ASN A 225 -1.99 10.82 7.26
N MET A 226 -1.06 11.01 8.20
CA MET A 226 -0.34 9.90 8.86
C MET A 226 -1.28 9.02 9.70
N ALA A 227 -2.31 9.59 10.32
CA ALA A 227 -3.30 8.82 11.08
C ALA A 227 -4.09 7.84 10.19
N GLY A 228 -4.53 8.29 9.01
CA GLY A 228 -5.14 7.44 7.98
C GLY A 228 -4.18 6.36 7.45
N VAL A 229 -2.90 6.71 7.23
CA VAL A 229 -1.83 5.78 6.86
C VAL A 229 -1.72 4.64 7.88
N ILE A 230 -1.62 4.97 9.17
CA ILE A 230 -1.41 4.00 10.24
C ILE A 230 -2.62 3.05 10.36
N LEU A 231 -3.85 3.58 10.43
CA LEU A 231 -5.02 2.72 10.58
C LEU A 231 -5.26 1.84 9.35
N SER A 232 -5.00 2.37 8.16
CA SER A 232 -5.10 1.61 6.92
C SER A 232 -4.10 0.45 6.85
N LEU A 233 -2.84 0.69 7.24
CA LEU A 233 -1.83 -0.36 7.35
C LEU A 233 -2.25 -1.43 8.36
N ALA A 234 -2.68 -1.02 9.55
CA ALA A 234 -3.13 -1.95 10.59
C ALA A 234 -4.27 -2.85 10.09
N ASP A 235 -5.31 -2.28 9.47
CA ASP A 235 -6.46 -3.03 8.98
C ASP A 235 -6.09 -4.04 7.87
N LYS A 236 -5.24 -3.61 6.93
CA LYS A 236 -4.80 -4.46 5.82
C LYS A 236 -3.89 -5.59 6.31
N LEU A 237 -2.96 -5.31 7.22
CA LEU A 237 -2.05 -6.30 7.80
C LEU A 237 -2.80 -7.32 8.67
N ASP A 238 -3.77 -6.88 9.49
CA ASP A 238 -4.64 -7.76 10.29
C ASP A 238 -5.44 -8.73 9.40
N ASN A 239 -6.02 -8.23 8.31
CA ASN A 239 -6.76 -9.06 7.35
C ASN A 239 -5.85 -10.09 6.68
N LEU A 240 -4.67 -9.66 6.23
CA LEU A 240 -3.68 -10.53 5.58
C LEU A 240 -3.20 -11.64 6.52
N ALA A 241 -2.82 -11.29 7.75
CA ALA A 241 -2.36 -12.22 8.78
C ALA A 241 -3.41 -13.29 9.08
N GLY A 242 -4.67 -12.88 9.34
CA GLY A 242 -5.76 -13.79 9.66
C GLY A 242 -6.12 -14.73 8.50
N CYS A 243 -6.25 -14.20 7.28
CA CYS A 243 -6.64 -15.01 6.12
C CYS A 243 -5.55 -16.01 5.71
N PHE A 244 -4.28 -15.62 5.78
CA PHE A 244 -3.18 -16.55 5.49
C PHE A 244 -3.05 -17.63 6.55
N GLY A 245 -3.22 -17.31 7.85
CA GLY A 245 -3.25 -18.32 8.92
C GLY A 245 -4.36 -19.36 8.75
N LEU A 246 -5.48 -19.00 8.12
CA LEU A 246 -6.57 -19.92 7.76
C LEU A 246 -6.40 -20.59 6.39
N GLY A 247 -5.26 -20.41 5.72
CA GLY A 247 -4.99 -20.99 4.41
C GLY A 247 -5.85 -20.43 3.27
N MET A 248 -6.40 -19.22 3.41
CA MET A 248 -7.37 -18.61 2.49
C MET A 248 -6.67 -17.80 1.37
N MET A 249 -5.52 -18.27 0.92
CA MET A 249 -4.71 -17.58 -0.10
C MET A 249 -5.46 -17.51 -1.43
N PRO A 250 -5.38 -16.39 -2.17
CA PRO A 250 -6.13 -16.21 -3.41
C PRO A 250 -5.53 -17.05 -4.54
N THR A 251 -6.32 -17.96 -5.11
CA THR A 251 -5.92 -18.85 -6.21
C THR A 251 -6.45 -18.34 -7.56
N GLY A 252 -5.63 -18.41 -8.60
CA GLY A 252 -6.01 -17.98 -9.96
C GLY A 252 -6.51 -16.52 -10.00
N ALA A 253 -7.66 -16.26 -10.62
CA ALA A 253 -8.23 -14.91 -10.69
C ALA A 253 -9.03 -14.50 -9.44
N ALA A 254 -9.48 -15.47 -8.62
CA ALA A 254 -10.38 -15.19 -7.49
C ALA A 254 -9.62 -14.57 -6.31
N ASP A 255 -10.20 -13.52 -5.72
CA ASP A 255 -9.71 -12.87 -4.50
C ASP A 255 -10.89 -12.43 -3.61
N PRO A 256 -11.59 -13.40 -2.98
CA PRO A 256 -12.84 -13.13 -2.26
C PRO A 256 -12.67 -12.20 -1.05
N TYR A 257 -11.48 -12.18 -0.44
CA TYR A 257 -11.17 -11.34 0.73
C TYR A 257 -10.31 -10.12 0.39
N ALA A 258 -10.19 -9.80 -0.91
CA ALA A 258 -9.42 -8.66 -1.40
C ALA A 258 -7.95 -8.63 -0.92
N LEU A 259 -7.33 -9.79 -0.71
CA LEU A 259 -5.97 -9.91 -0.17
C LEU A 259 -4.92 -9.31 -1.11
N ARG A 260 -5.12 -9.39 -2.44
CA ARG A 260 -4.23 -8.75 -3.41
C ARG A 260 -4.34 -7.23 -3.33
N ARG A 261 -5.57 -6.72 -3.16
CA ARG A 261 -5.81 -5.28 -2.98
C ARG A 261 -5.23 -4.78 -1.68
N ASN A 262 -5.36 -5.54 -0.59
CA ASN A 262 -4.77 -5.20 0.71
C ASN A 262 -3.24 -5.17 0.64
N ALA A 263 -2.61 -6.20 0.07
CA ALA A 263 -1.16 -6.24 -0.07
C ALA A 263 -0.63 -5.11 -0.96
N LEU A 264 -1.29 -4.84 -2.10
CA LEU A 264 -0.94 -3.71 -2.95
C LEU A 264 -1.10 -2.38 -2.21
N GLY A 265 -2.17 -2.22 -1.42
CA GLY A 265 -2.39 -1.03 -0.61
C GLY A 265 -1.28 -0.80 0.42
N VAL A 266 -0.83 -1.86 1.09
CA VAL A 266 0.35 -1.80 2.00
C VAL A 266 1.60 -1.39 1.23
N CYS A 267 1.91 -2.04 0.10
CA CYS A 267 3.08 -1.69 -0.70
C CYS A 267 3.06 -0.22 -1.14
N ARG A 268 1.92 0.24 -1.67
CA ARG A 268 1.76 1.63 -2.12
C ARG A 268 1.92 2.63 -0.98
N ILE A 269 1.30 2.37 0.17
CA ILE A 269 1.43 3.25 1.34
C ILE A 269 2.90 3.36 1.75
N VAL A 270 3.59 2.22 1.92
CA VAL A 270 4.99 2.21 2.38
C VAL A 270 5.91 2.91 1.38
N LEU A 271 5.74 2.64 0.07
CA LEU A 271 6.56 3.24 -0.99
C LEU A 271 6.30 4.74 -1.17
N GLU A 272 5.04 5.13 -1.39
CA GLU A 272 4.69 6.51 -1.75
C GLU A 272 4.78 7.47 -0.55
N LYS A 273 4.70 6.96 0.69
CA LYS A 273 4.92 7.74 1.92
C LYS A 273 6.36 7.66 2.44
N GLY A 274 7.22 6.84 1.83
CA GLY A 274 8.62 6.69 2.21
C GLY A 274 8.83 6.16 3.63
N LEU A 275 8.09 5.11 4.01
CA LEU A 275 8.13 4.55 5.36
C LEU A 275 9.17 3.43 5.47
N THR A 276 10.12 3.59 6.39
CA THR A 276 11.08 2.54 6.76
C THR A 276 10.45 1.66 7.85
N LEU A 277 10.02 0.45 7.48
CA LEU A 277 9.25 -0.46 8.32
C LEU A 277 9.61 -1.91 7.99
N ASP A 278 9.86 -2.73 9.01
CA ASP A 278 10.00 -4.17 8.83
C ASP A 278 8.62 -4.83 8.69
N LEU A 279 8.29 -5.22 7.46
CA LEU A 279 7.03 -5.88 7.13
C LEU A 279 6.84 -7.22 7.85
N ALA A 280 7.91 -8.01 7.99
CA ALA A 280 7.84 -9.32 8.61
C ALA A 280 7.52 -9.19 10.11
N ASP A 281 8.09 -8.20 10.78
CA ASP A 281 7.78 -7.88 12.17
C ASP A 281 6.34 -7.40 12.35
N LEU A 282 5.84 -6.54 11.46
CA LEU A 282 4.46 -6.07 11.50
C LEU A 282 3.45 -7.21 11.26
N LEU A 283 3.74 -8.10 10.32
CA LEU A 283 2.91 -9.28 10.05
C LEU A 283 2.93 -10.26 11.23
N ARG A 284 4.09 -10.47 11.86
CA ARG A 284 4.21 -11.31 13.06
C ARG A 284 3.41 -10.73 14.22
N GLU A 285 3.44 -9.40 14.40
CA GLU A 285 2.63 -8.72 15.41
C GLU A 285 1.13 -8.83 15.12
N ALA A 286 0.73 -8.66 13.86
CA ALA A 286 -0.66 -8.86 13.45
C ALA A 286 -1.13 -10.30 13.70
N GLN A 287 -0.30 -11.32 13.40
CA GLN A 287 -0.57 -12.72 13.73
C GLN A 287 -0.72 -12.93 15.25
N ALA A 288 0.17 -12.35 16.05
CA ALA A 288 0.15 -12.48 17.52
C ALA A 288 -1.10 -11.84 18.16
N GLY A 289 -1.72 -10.87 17.49
CA GLY A 289 -2.98 -10.25 17.92
C GLY A 289 -4.17 -11.22 17.94
N TYR A 290 -4.13 -12.29 17.15
CA TYR A 290 -5.16 -13.32 17.12
C TYR A 290 -4.94 -14.35 18.23
N THR A 291 -5.78 -14.31 19.26
CA THR A 291 -5.71 -15.23 20.39
C THR A 291 -6.82 -16.29 20.30
N GLY A 292 -6.48 -17.56 20.51
CA GLY A 292 -7.48 -18.65 20.56
C GLY A 292 -8.02 -19.07 19.20
N VAL A 293 -7.34 -18.72 18.10
CA VAL A 293 -7.71 -19.14 16.74
C VAL A 293 -7.09 -20.51 16.45
N GLU A 294 -7.91 -21.44 15.96
CA GLU A 294 -7.42 -22.71 15.40
C GLU A 294 -6.87 -22.47 14.00
N TRP A 295 -5.56 -22.31 13.90
CA TRP A 295 -4.89 -22.07 12.62
C TRP A 295 -4.84 -23.31 11.74
N LYS A 296 -4.93 -23.11 10.43
CA LYS A 296 -4.72 -24.19 9.45
C LYS A 296 -3.26 -24.31 9.01
N LEU A 297 -2.50 -23.23 9.13
CA LEU A 297 -1.07 -23.17 8.87
C LEU A 297 -0.37 -22.74 10.15
N GLU A 298 0.82 -23.29 10.41
CA GLU A 298 1.66 -22.82 11.50
C GLU A 298 2.03 -21.34 11.28
N PRO A 299 2.12 -20.51 12.34
CA PRO A 299 2.36 -19.07 12.18
C PRO A 299 3.60 -18.72 11.34
N ALA A 300 4.69 -19.48 11.49
CA ALA A 300 5.91 -19.31 10.69
C ALA A 300 5.68 -19.64 9.20
N GLU A 301 4.99 -20.74 8.90
CA GLU A 301 4.65 -21.11 7.52
C GLU A 301 3.73 -20.08 6.86
N ALA A 302 2.73 -19.58 7.60
CA ALA A 302 1.85 -18.53 7.13
C ALA A 302 2.62 -17.21 6.86
N LEU A 303 3.60 -16.87 7.70
CA LEU A 303 4.46 -15.70 7.52
C LEU A 303 5.34 -15.83 6.27
N ASP A 304 5.98 -16.98 6.06
CA ASP A 304 6.80 -17.22 4.87
C ASP A 304 5.97 -17.08 3.58
N LYS A 305 4.77 -17.67 3.55
CA LYS A 305 3.83 -17.55 2.43
C LYS A 305 3.35 -16.11 2.22
N LEU A 306 3.14 -15.36 3.30
CA LEU A 306 2.81 -13.93 3.22
C LEU A 306 3.96 -13.13 2.60
N MET A 307 5.18 -13.35 3.07
CA MET A 307 6.36 -12.68 2.53
C MET A 307 6.51 -13.00 1.05
N ASP A 308 6.44 -14.27 0.65
CA ASP A 308 6.46 -14.68 -0.76
C ASP A 308 5.38 -13.99 -1.59
N PHE A 309 4.16 -13.89 -1.04
CA PHE A 309 3.05 -13.20 -1.69
C PHE A 309 3.35 -11.72 -1.92
N PHE A 310 3.87 -11.01 -0.91
CA PHE A 310 4.32 -9.62 -1.04
C PHE A 310 5.46 -9.49 -2.07
N GLY A 311 6.44 -10.37 -2.03
CA GLY A 311 7.57 -10.39 -2.95
C GLY A 311 7.11 -10.55 -4.42
N GLN A 312 6.11 -11.39 -4.68
CA GLN A 312 5.51 -11.50 -6.01
C GLN A 312 4.75 -10.24 -6.43
N ARG A 313 4.03 -9.58 -5.49
CA ARG A 313 3.30 -8.34 -5.78
C ARG A 313 4.25 -7.18 -6.09
N LEU A 314 5.33 -7.03 -5.33
CA LEU A 314 6.35 -6.00 -5.57
C LEU A 314 7.01 -6.17 -6.94
N ARG A 315 7.37 -7.41 -7.30
CA ARG A 315 7.88 -7.72 -8.64
C ARG A 315 6.91 -7.30 -9.74
N ALA A 316 5.64 -7.67 -9.61
CA ALA A 316 4.62 -7.30 -10.59
C ALA A 316 4.45 -5.77 -10.68
N TYR A 317 4.46 -5.09 -9.53
CA TYR A 317 4.32 -3.64 -9.44
C TYR A 317 5.47 -2.90 -10.13
N TRP A 318 6.72 -3.24 -9.82
CA TRP A 318 7.88 -2.59 -10.43
C TRP A 318 8.13 -3.00 -11.89
N ASN A 319 7.79 -4.23 -12.27
CA ASN A 319 7.78 -4.62 -13.69
C ASN A 319 6.79 -3.77 -14.51
N ALA A 320 5.60 -3.49 -13.96
CA ALA A 320 4.62 -2.62 -14.62
C ALA A 320 5.13 -1.17 -14.78
N GLN A 321 6.09 -0.75 -13.95
CA GLN A 321 6.79 0.54 -14.06
C GLN A 321 8.01 0.50 -15.00
N GLY A 322 8.32 -0.65 -15.61
CA GLY A 322 9.40 -0.80 -16.60
C GLY A 322 10.74 -1.22 -16.02
N VAL A 323 10.82 -1.63 -14.75
CA VAL A 323 12.05 -2.21 -14.18
C VAL A 323 12.25 -3.62 -14.74
N GLN A 324 13.48 -3.97 -15.11
CA GLN A 324 13.79 -5.27 -15.69
C GLN A 324 13.77 -6.40 -14.64
N THR A 325 13.25 -7.57 -15.01
CA THR A 325 13.16 -8.75 -14.12
C THR A 325 14.49 -9.13 -13.48
N LEU A 326 15.60 -9.09 -14.23
CA LEU A 326 16.92 -9.47 -13.70
C LEU A 326 17.42 -8.49 -12.64
N VAL A 327 17.15 -7.20 -12.80
CA VAL A 327 17.44 -6.16 -11.79
C VAL A 327 16.63 -6.43 -10.53
N LEU A 328 15.33 -6.75 -10.67
CA LEU A 328 14.47 -7.07 -9.53
C LEU A 328 14.94 -8.32 -8.78
N GLU A 329 15.27 -9.39 -9.49
CA GLU A 329 15.77 -10.63 -8.88
C GLU A 329 17.09 -10.39 -8.11
N ALA A 330 18.02 -9.62 -8.70
CA ALA A 330 19.27 -9.27 -8.05
C ALA A 330 19.04 -8.38 -6.81
N ALA A 331 18.20 -7.35 -6.94
CA ALA A 331 17.92 -6.37 -5.91
C ALA A 331 17.05 -6.91 -4.78
N MET A 332 16.22 -7.93 -5.00
CA MET A 332 15.35 -8.50 -3.94
C MET A 332 15.99 -9.70 -3.24
N ALA A 333 17.05 -10.29 -3.79
CA ALA A 333 17.76 -11.44 -3.21
C ALA A 333 18.26 -11.23 -1.77
N PRO A 334 18.75 -10.04 -1.36
CA PRO A 334 19.17 -9.82 0.04
C PRO A 334 18.00 -9.79 1.05
N GLY A 335 16.75 -9.85 0.58
CA GLY A 335 15.54 -9.70 1.38
C GLY A 335 14.83 -8.38 1.12
N PHE A 336 13.53 -8.34 1.40
CA PHE A 336 12.66 -7.19 1.13
C PHE A 336 11.73 -6.85 2.30
N ALA A 337 12.13 -7.20 3.54
CA ALA A 337 11.34 -6.91 4.73
C ALA A 337 11.06 -5.40 4.86
N ASP A 338 12.05 -4.56 4.57
CA ASP A 338 11.82 -3.13 4.34
C ASP A 338 11.58 -2.87 2.86
N ILE A 339 10.33 -2.58 2.51
CA ILE A 339 9.90 -2.33 1.13
C ILE A 339 10.54 -1.05 0.58
N PHE A 340 10.66 -0.01 1.40
CA PHE A 340 11.14 1.30 0.95
C PHE A 340 12.64 1.28 0.68
N GLU A 341 13.44 0.70 1.58
CA GLU A 341 14.87 0.49 1.34
C GLU A 341 15.12 -0.44 0.14
N THR A 342 14.28 -1.48 -0.02
CA THR A 342 14.35 -2.34 -1.21
C THR A 342 14.10 -1.54 -2.49
N TRP A 343 13.15 -0.59 -2.49
CA TRP A 343 12.93 0.28 -3.63
C TRP A 343 14.12 1.16 -3.95
N ARG A 344 14.73 1.81 -2.96
CA ARG A 344 15.96 2.62 -3.16
C ARG A 344 17.08 1.79 -3.81
N ARG A 345 17.19 0.52 -3.41
CA ARG A 345 18.15 -0.44 -3.98
C ARG A 345 17.80 -0.83 -5.42
N VAL A 346 16.52 -1.10 -5.68
CA VAL A 346 16.01 -1.42 -7.03
C VAL A 346 16.25 -0.25 -7.98
N GLU A 347 15.95 0.98 -7.56
CA GLU A 347 16.13 2.19 -8.36
C GLU A 347 17.62 2.40 -8.69
N ALA A 348 18.50 2.32 -7.69
CA ALA A 348 19.94 2.44 -7.91
C ALA A 348 20.51 1.38 -8.85
N LEU A 349 20.06 0.12 -8.73
CA LEU A 349 20.49 -0.95 -9.64
C LEU A 349 19.90 -0.80 -11.05
N ALA A 350 18.66 -0.30 -11.17
CA ALA A 350 18.06 0.00 -12.45
C ALA A 350 18.83 1.10 -13.19
N ASP A 351 19.25 2.15 -12.48
CA ASP A 351 20.08 3.21 -13.05
C ASP A 351 21.47 2.67 -13.43
N PHE A 352 22.13 1.93 -12.54
CA PHE A 352 23.42 1.29 -12.81
C PHE A 352 23.38 0.36 -14.02
N SER A 353 22.26 -0.36 -14.23
CA SER A 353 22.07 -1.23 -15.40
C SER A 353 22.03 -0.52 -16.76
N ARG A 354 21.91 0.81 -16.76
CA ARG A 354 21.94 1.63 -17.98
C ARG A 354 23.32 2.21 -18.28
N GLU A 355 24.29 2.01 -17.37
CA GLU A 355 25.65 2.49 -17.57
C GLU A 355 26.40 1.67 -18.62
N ALA A 356 27.29 2.31 -19.38
CA ALA A 356 28.04 1.66 -20.47
C ALA A 356 28.95 0.52 -19.97
N ASP A 357 29.40 0.60 -18.71
CA ASP A 357 30.34 -0.35 -18.12
C ASP A 357 29.66 -1.42 -17.25
N PHE A 358 28.32 -1.47 -17.29
CA PHE A 358 27.49 -2.39 -16.52
C PHE A 358 27.84 -3.85 -16.81
N GLU A 359 27.85 -4.25 -18.08
CA GLU A 359 28.05 -5.65 -18.47
C GLU A 359 29.37 -6.21 -17.96
N ALA A 360 30.45 -5.44 -18.15
CA ALA A 360 31.78 -5.84 -17.76
C ALA A 360 31.91 -5.90 -16.23
N SER A 361 31.35 -4.92 -15.51
CA SER A 361 31.32 -4.93 -14.04
C SER A 361 30.55 -6.13 -13.48
N VAL A 362 29.37 -6.41 -14.02
CA VAL A 362 28.56 -7.54 -13.57
C VAL A 362 29.25 -8.87 -13.87
N LEU A 363 29.92 -9.02 -15.02
CA LEU A 363 30.63 -10.26 -15.37
C LEU A 363 31.69 -10.64 -14.32
N THR A 364 32.48 -9.67 -13.88
CA THR A 364 33.52 -9.84 -12.84
C THR A 364 32.93 -10.35 -11.53
N PHE A 365 31.91 -9.68 -11.00
CA PHE A 365 31.31 -10.07 -9.73
C PHE A 365 30.43 -11.32 -9.83
N LYS A 366 29.78 -11.56 -10.97
CA LYS A 366 29.07 -12.80 -11.29
C LYS A 366 30.01 -14.00 -11.30
N ARG A 367 31.24 -13.85 -11.82
CA ARG A 367 32.27 -14.89 -11.78
C ARG A 367 32.62 -15.25 -10.33
N ALA A 368 32.87 -14.26 -9.47
CA ALA A 368 33.11 -14.47 -8.05
C ALA A 368 31.94 -15.22 -7.37
N ALA A 369 30.71 -14.73 -7.56
CA ALA A 369 29.51 -15.35 -7.00
C ALA A 369 29.30 -16.80 -7.47
N ASN A 370 29.56 -17.09 -8.75
CA ASN A 370 29.44 -18.44 -9.30
C ASN A 370 30.50 -19.42 -8.77
N ILE A 371 31.73 -18.95 -8.55
CA ILE A 371 32.79 -19.78 -7.94
C ILE A 371 32.37 -20.18 -6.54
N ILE A 372 31.93 -19.21 -5.73
CA ILE A 372 31.46 -19.44 -4.36
C ILE A 372 30.24 -20.37 -4.34
N ARG A 373 29.26 -20.16 -5.22
CA ARG A 373 28.08 -21.03 -5.33
C ARG A 373 28.43 -22.48 -5.65
N LYS A 374 29.48 -22.73 -6.45
CA LYS A 374 29.98 -24.09 -6.73
C LYS A 374 30.66 -24.75 -5.54
N GLN A 375 31.06 -24.00 -4.52
CA GLN A 375 31.61 -24.52 -3.26
C GLN A 375 30.53 -24.65 -2.17
N ALA A 376 29.24 -24.62 -2.53
CA ALA A 376 28.15 -24.81 -1.58
C ALA A 376 28.33 -26.11 -0.79
N GLY A 377 28.37 -26.00 0.55
CA GLY A 377 28.63 -27.10 1.48
C GLY A 377 30.02 -27.08 2.11
N GLN A 378 30.95 -26.25 1.62
CA GLN A 378 32.20 -25.95 2.31
C GLN A 378 32.00 -24.75 3.26
N GLU A 379 32.46 -24.87 4.51
CA GLU A 379 32.46 -23.74 5.44
C GLU A 379 33.57 -22.75 5.07
N LEU A 380 33.17 -21.63 4.46
CA LEU A 380 34.04 -20.50 4.16
C LEU A 380 33.74 -19.37 5.17
N SER A 381 34.72 -19.06 6.02
CA SER A 381 34.57 -18.03 7.07
C SER A 381 34.65 -16.61 6.53
N GLY A 382 35.20 -16.42 5.32
CA GLY A 382 35.55 -15.11 4.79
C GLY A 382 36.70 -14.43 5.55
N GLN A 383 37.40 -15.15 6.44
CA GLN A 383 38.59 -14.66 7.13
C GLN A 383 39.84 -14.92 6.31
N ILE A 384 40.68 -13.91 6.16
CA ILE A 384 41.86 -13.94 5.31
C ILE A 384 43.10 -14.12 6.17
N ARG A 385 43.94 -15.08 5.77
CA ARG A 385 45.29 -15.30 6.32
C ARG A 385 46.29 -14.55 5.46
N GLU A 386 46.74 -13.38 5.95
CA GLU A 386 47.63 -12.48 5.19
C GLU A 386 49.00 -13.11 4.90
N ASP A 387 49.46 -14.02 5.76
CA ASP A 387 50.69 -14.80 5.60
C ASP A 387 50.65 -15.76 4.40
N LEU A 388 49.46 -16.10 3.91
CA LEU A 388 49.25 -16.97 2.76
C LEU A 388 48.93 -16.22 1.46
N LEU A 389 49.07 -14.89 1.42
CA LEU A 389 48.90 -14.11 0.18
C LEU A 389 50.22 -14.10 -0.61
N GLU A 390 50.31 -14.97 -1.61
CA GLU A 390 51.59 -15.26 -2.31
C GLU A 390 51.90 -14.34 -3.52
N GLY A 391 50.98 -13.44 -3.90
CA GLY A 391 51.15 -12.56 -5.06
C GLY A 391 50.64 -11.14 -4.87
N GLU A 392 51.16 -10.21 -5.68
CA GLU A 392 50.73 -8.80 -5.69
C GLU A 392 49.24 -8.65 -6.01
N ALA A 393 48.68 -9.48 -6.88
CA ALA A 393 47.26 -9.45 -7.23
C ALA A 393 46.35 -9.80 -6.03
N GLU A 394 46.72 -10.79 -5.21
CA GLU A 394 45.96 -11.17 -4.01
C GLU A 394 46.03 -10.08 -2.95
N LYS A 395 47.22 -9.51 -2.74
CA LYS A 395 47.45 -8.42 -1.79
C LYS A 395 46.70 -7.15 -2.21
N ALA A 396 46.77 -6.78 -3.49
CA ALA A 396 46.07 -5.61 -4.02
C ALA A 396 44.55 -5.75 -3.88
N PHE A 397 44.00 -6.93 -4.19
CA PHE A 397 42.57 -7.21 -3.98
C PHE A 397 42.21 -7.12 -2.48
N TRP A 398 43.00 -7.73 -1.60
CA TRP A 398 42.75 -7.65 -0.16
C TRP A 398 42.79 -6.22 0.38
N THR A 399 43.83 -5.44 0.03
CA THR A 399 43.97 -4.04 0.44
C THR A 399 42.82 -3.18 -0.08
N ALA A 400 42.41 -3.34 -1.34
CA ALA A 400 41.27 -2.61 -1.89
C ALA A 400 39.96 -2.97 -1.17
N LEU A 401 39.74 -4.25 -0.88
CA LEU A 401 38.56 -4.70 -0.15
C LEU A 401 38.54 -4.11 1.27
N GLN A 402 39.64 -4.18 2.00
CA GLN A 402 39.78 -3.54 3.32
C GLN A 402 39.54 -2.02 3.28
N GLY A 403 39.99 -1.34 2.22
CA GLY A 403 39.78 0.10 2.05
C GLY A 403 38.33 0.47 1.74
N VAL A 404 37.60 -0.39 1.01
CA VAL A 404 36.21 -0.16 0.62
C VAL A 404 35.22 -0.56 1.73
N GLU A 405 35.51 -1.59 2.52
CA GLU A 405 34.59 -2.11 3.55
C GLU A 405 34.06 -1.06 4.55
N PRO A 406 34.89 -0.15 5.11
CA PRO A 406 34.40 0.89 6.03
C PRO A 406 33.43 1.86 5.36
N GLU A 407 33.75 2.31 4.14
CA GLU A 407 32.90 3.22 3.38
C GLU A 407 31.62 2.52 2.92
N TRP A 408 31.72 1.25 2.52
CA TRP A 408 30.57 0.42 2.18
C TRP A 408 29.60 0.27 3.35
N ALA A 409 30.11 0.02 4.56
CA ALA A 409 29.28 -0.06 5.77
C ALA A 409 28.60 1.29 6.07
N ARG A 410 29.34 2.40 5.99
CA ARG A 410 28.82 3.75 6.20
C ARG A 410 27.71 4.11 5.19
N LEU A 411 27.90 3.77 3.92
CA LEU A 411 26.91 4.04 2.87
C LEU A 411 25.69 3.11 3.00
N ALA A 412 25.87 1.86 3.42
CA ALA A 412 24.77 0.94 3.69
C ALA A 412 23.87 1.44 4.83
N GLU A 413 24.46 1.95 5.91
CA GLU A 413 23.72 2.57 7.02
C GLU A 413 22.94 3.82 6.59
N ALA A 414 23.46 4.56 5.61
CA ALA A 414 22.79 5.73 5.03
C ALA A 414 21.77 5.37 3.90
N GLY A 415 21.72 4.11 3.46
CA GLY A 415 20.96 3.66 2.29
C GLY A 415 21.40 4.30 0.97
N ASP A 416 22.65 4.75 0.86
CA ASP A 416 23.17 5.44 -0.34
C ASP A 416 23.68 4.43 -1.39
N TYR A 417 22.75 3.65 -1.93
CA TYR A 417 23.01 2.60 -2.90
C TYR A 417 23.73 3.07 -4.17
N PRO A 418 23.44 4.25 -4.75
CA PRO A 418 24.20 4.74 -5.90
C PRO A 418 25.70 4.88 -5.61
N LYS A 419 26.09 5.43 -4.46
CA LYS A 419 27.51 5.52 -4.08
C LYS A 419 28.11 4.14 -3.76
N MET A 420 27.33 3.22 -3.20
CA MET A 420 27.79 1.84 -3.02
C MET A 420 28.13 1.19 -4.36
N LEU A 421 27.27 1.35 -5.37
CA LEU A 421 27.52 0.83 -6.71
C LEU A 421 28.72 1.50 -7.38
N ALA A 422 28.97 2.79 -7.12
CA ALA A 422 30.18 3.46 -7.62
C ALA A 422 31.49 2.85 -7.07
N LEU A 423 31.49 2.28 -5.86
CA LEU A 423 32.66 1.60 -5.27
C LEU A 423 33.02 0.31 -6.02
N LEU A 424 32.10 -0.25 -6.81
CA LEU A 424 32.40 -1.39 -7.68
C LEU A 424 33.47 -1.04 -8.71
N GLY A 425 33.54 0.22 -9.17
CA GLY A 425 34.59 0.69 -10.08
C GLY A 425 35.99 0.66 -9.45
N VAL A 426 36.10 0.73 -8.11
CA VAL A 426 37.37 0.58 -7.39
C VAL A 426 37.75 -0.90 -7.25
N LEU A 427 36.78 -1.76 -6.96
CA LEU A 427 37.01 -3.19 -6.74
C LEU A 427 37.23 -3.96 -8.04
N ARG A 428 36.56 -3.59 -9.13
CA ARG A 428 36.61 -4.36 -10.37
C ARG A 428 38.03 -4.55 -10.91
N PRO A 429 38.86 -3.52 -11.11
CA PRO A 429 40.19 -3.70 -11.71
C PRO A 429 41.08 -4.67 -10.92
N VAL A 430 41.00 -4.66 -9.59
CA VAL A 430 41.78 -5.57 -8.74
C VAL A 430 41.22 -6.99 -8.73
N VAL A 431 39.90 -7.16 -8.86
CA VAL A 431 39.26 -8.48 -8.97
C VAL A 431 39.54 -9.11 -10.34
N ASP A 432 39.50 -8.32 -11.42
CA ASP A 432 39.91 -8.77 -12.76
C ASP A 432 41.38 -9.19 -12.76
N GLY A 433 42.27 -8.35 -12.20
CA GLY A 433 43.69 -8.69 -12.06
C GLY A 433 43.95 -9.94 -11.20
N PHE A 434 43.16 -10.16 -10.15
CA PHE A 434 43.18 -11.42 -9.40
C PHE A 434 42.79 -12.60 -10.28
N PHE A 435 41.71 -12.49 -11.06
CA PHE A 435 41.25 -13.59 -11.90
C PHE A 435 42.15 -13.90 -13.11
N ASP A 436 42.93 -12.94 -13.58
CA ASP A 436 43.90 -13.10 -14.67
C ASP A 436 45.23 -13.69 -14.15
N GLY A 437 45.64 -13.30 -12.95
CA GLY A 437 46.95 -13.68 -12.38
C GLY A 437 46.92 -14.85 -11.38
N VAL A 438 45.74 -15.23 -10.87
CA VAL A 438 45.63 -16.16 -9.73
C VAL A 438 44.70 -17.33 -10.04
N MET A 439 45.23 -18.54 -9.90
CA MET A 439 44.45 -19.77 -10.00
C MET A 439 43.77 -20.09 -8.67
N VAL A 440 42.47 -19.83 -8.57
CA VAL A 440 41.69 -20.05 -7.35
C VAL A 440 41.70 -21.51 -6.91
N MET A 441 41.49 -22.44 -7.86
CA MET A 441 41.47 -23.88 -7.60
C MET A 441 42.88 -24.47 -7.74
N CYS A 442 43.76 -24.16 -6.79
CA CYS A 442 45.13 -24.69 -6.74
C CYS A 442 45.22 -25.99 -5.91
N ASP A 443 46.37 -26.67 -6.04
CA ASP A 443 46.67 -27.94 -5.36
C ASP A 443 46.85 -27.75 -3.84
N ASP A 444 47.46 -26.63 -3.42
CA ASP A 444 47.59 -26.29 -2.01
C ASP A 444 46.23 -25.94 -1.40
N GLU A 445 45.79 -26.76 -0.45
CA GLU A 445 44.48 -26.64 0.20
C GLU A 445 44.37 -25.40 1.09
N ALA A 446 45.44 -25.02 1.78
CA ALA A 446 45.46 -23.86 2.68
C ALA A 446 45.35 -22.56 1.87
N LEU A 447 46.07 -22.48 0.76
CA LEU A 447 46.05 -21.37 -0.19
C LEU A 447 44.72 -21.29 -0.94
N ARG A 448 44.21 -22.42 -1.45
CA ARG A 448 42.90 -22.51 -2.10
C ARG A 448 41.79 -21.99 -1.19
N THR A 449 41.79 -22.44 0.07
CA THR A 449 40.79 -21.99 1.06
C THR A 449 40.90 -20.50 1.35
N ASN A 450 42.13 -19.96 1.42
CA ASN A 450 42.34 -18.52 1.63
C ASN A 450 41.78 -17.69 0.46
N ARG A 451 42.05 -18.10 -0.78
CA ARG A 451 41.53 -17.47 -2.00
C ARG A 451 40.01 -17.54 -2.10
N LEU A 452 39.43 -18.68 -1.71
CA LEU A 452 37.98 -18.83 -1.61
C LEU A 452 37.37 -17.93 -0.53
N ASN A 453 38.02 -17.79 0.63
CA ASN A 453 37.58 -16.85 1.67
C ASN A 453 37.65 -15.39 1.19
N LEU A 454 38.65 -15.02 0.40
CA LEU A 454 38.75 -13.67 -0.18
C LEU A 454 37.56 -13.37 -1.12
N LEU A 455 37.23 -14.32 -2.00
CA LEU A 455 36.04 -14.22 -2.85
C LEU A 455 34.74 -14.25 -2.03
N GLN A 456 34.65 -15.08 -1.00
CA GLN A 456 33.48 -15.15 -0.11
C GLN A 456 33.26 -13.81 0.59
N ARG A 457 34.33 -13.17 1.09
CA ARG A 457 34.25 -11.85 1.74
C ARG A 457 33.70 -10.80 0.78
N LEU A 458 34.21 -10.76 -0.44
CA LEU A 458 33.69 -9.88 -1.50
C LEU A 458 32.20 -10.16 -1.78
N VAL A 459 31.82 -11.41 -2.03
CA VAL A 459 30.44 -11.79 -2.36
C VAL A 459 29.48 -11.47 -1.21
N THR A 460 29.89 -11.68 0.05
CA THR A 460 29.09 -11.31 1.23
C THR A 460 28.92 -9.79 1.34
N THR A 461 29.98 -9.01 1.10
CA THR A 461 29.92 -7.53 1.14
C THR A 461 28.97 -7.01 0.07
N LEU A 462 29.12 -7.47 -1.18
CA LEU A 462 28.28 -7.07 -2.31
C LEU A 462 26.83 -7.58 -2.19
N GLY A 463 26.65 -8.74 -1.59
CA GLY A 463 25.36 -9.40 -1.38
C GLY A 463 24.39 -8.61 -0.50
N ARG A 464 24.83 -7.54 0.18
CA ARG A 464 23.93 -6.59 0.86
C ARG A 464 23.14 -5.71 -0.11
N VAL A 465 23.70 -5.47 -1.30
CA VAL A 465 23.11 -4.63 -2.35
C VAL A 465 22.44 -5.47 -3.42
N ALA A 466 23.11 -6.52 -3.91
CA ALA A 466 22.56 -7.35 -4.98
C ALA A 466 23.16 -8.75 -5.01
N ASP A 467 22.39 -9.75 -5.44
CA ASP A 467 22.95 -10.99 -5.96
C ASP A 467 23.33 -10.80 -7.44
N PHE A 468 24.59 -10.38 -7.67
CA PHE A 468 25.15 -10.22 -9.02
C PHE A 468 25.13 -11.53 -9.84
N GLY A 469 25.01 -12.69 -9.19
CA GLY A 469 24.87 -13.97 -9.87
C GLY A 469 23.54 -14.15 -10.60
N LYS A 470 22.53 -13.30 -10.34
CA LYS A 470 21.22 -13.34 -11.01
C LYS A 470 21.24 -12.74 -12.41
N PHE A 471 22.18 -11.86 -12.72
CA PHE A 471 22.24 -11.21 -14.02
C PHE A 471 22.62 -12.20 -15.14
N GLN A 472 21.83 -12.19 -16.21
CA GLN A 472 22.15 -12.86 -17.47
C GLN A 472 22.77 -11.84 -18.42
N VAL A 473 24.03 -11.50 -18.14
CA VAL A 473 24.97 -10.89 -19.10
C VAL A 473 25.62 -11.98 -19.91
#